data_AF-A0A1Y3SD76-F1
#
_entry.id   AF-A0A1Y3SD76-F1
#
_cell.length_a   1.000
_cell.length_b   1.000
_cell.length_c   1.000
_cell.angle_alpha   90.00
_cell.angle_beta   90.00
_cell.angle_gamma   90.00
#
_symmetry.space_group_name_H-M   'P 1'
#
loop_
_entity.id
_entity.type
_entity.pdbx_description
1 polymer ?
#
loop_
_entity_poly.entity_id
_entity_poly.type
_entity_poly.pdbx_seq_one_letter_code
_entity_poly.pdbx_strand_id
1 'polypeptide(L)'
;MGMPVITPSNTTRTQAITDIIQSVALQETALSHILNAEGEKIQKMVAMKDVSAEVLLATNKSVESMVNAVSRLEMILHSKLAIFQDCLCEKVDKPME
;
A
#
# COMPACT_ATOMS: atom_id res chain seq x y z
N MET A 1 -8.60 37.67 4.14
CA MET A 1 -8.01 36.42 4.66
C MET A 1 -6.59 36.35 4.13
N GLY A 2 -5.58 36.38 5.00
CA GLY A 2 -4.17 36.40 4.59
C GLY A 2 -3.71 35.04 4.05
N MET A 3 -2.75 35.05 3.12
CA MET A 3 -2.15 33.83 2.59
C MET A 3 -1.41 33.10 3.73
N PRO A 4 -1.56 31.77 3.88
CA PRO A 4 -0.83 31.02 4.90
C PRO A 4 0.68 31.10 4.63
N VAL A 5 1.46 31.30 5.70
CA VAL A 5 2.93 31.25 5.67
C VAL A 5 3.36 29.82 5.92
N ILE A 6 4.10 29.23 4.98
CA ILE A 6 4.73 27.92 5.18
C ILE A 6 6.06 28.13 5.90
N THR A 7 6.18 27.61 7.11
CA THR A 7 7.42 27.64 7.89
C THR A 7 8.23 26.36 7.69
N PRO A 8 9.57 26.43 7.62
CA PRO A 8 10.42 25.26 7.50
C PRO A 8 10.22 24.29 8.68
N SER A 9 10.23 22.99 8.40
CA SER A 9 10.24 21.95 9.43
C SER A 9 11.66 21.72 9.95
N ASN A 10 11.78 21.27 11.20
CA ASN A 10 13.03 20.74 11.76
C ASN A 10 13.32 19.29 11.30
N THR A 11 12.38 18.65 10.58
CA THR A 11 12.55 17.29 10.03
C THR A 11 13.65 17.29 8.97
N THR A 12 14.66 16.43 9.16
CA THR A 12 15.69 16.23 8.13
C THR A 12 15.12 15.50 6.93
N ARG A 13 15.73 15.69 5.75
CA ARG A 13 15.31 14.96 4.54
C ARG A 13 15.35 13.44 4.74
N THR A 14 16.38 12.92 5.41
CA THR A 14 16.53 11.49 5.71
C THR A 14 15.41 10.98 6.61
N GLN A 15 15.03 11.75 7.63
CA GLN A 15 13.89 11.40 8.49
C GLN A 15 12.59 11.38 7.68
N ALA A 16 12.33 12.40 6.86
CA ALA A 16 11.13 12.46 6.03
C ALA A 16 11.01 11.27 5.07
N ILE A 17 12.12 10.82 4.46
CA ILE A 17 12.12 9.61 3.61
C ILE A 17 11.84 8.36 4.43
N THR A 18 12.46 8.23 5.61
CA THR A 18 12.24 7.10 6.52
C THR A 18 10.77 7.04 6.93
N ASP A 19 10.16 8.18 7.26
CA ASP A 19 8.75 8.28 7.62
C ASP A 19 7.83 7.84 6.46
N ILE A 20 8.17 8.20 5.22
CA ILE A 20 7.42 7.75 4.04
C ILE A 20 7.55 6.24 3.84
N ILE A 21 8.74 5.66 4.00
CA ILE A 21 8.95 4.21 3.90
C ILE A 21 8.12 3.48 4.96
N GLN A 22 8.15 3.95 6.22
CA GLN A 22 7.33 3.37 7.29
C GLN A 22 5.84 3.53 6.98
N SER A 23 5.41 4.68 6.45
CA SER A 23 4.02 4.90 6.04
C SER A 23 3.58 3.93 4.95
N VAL A 24 4.43 3.65 3.95
CA VAL A 24 4.16 2.65 2.91
C VAL A 24 4.07 1.25 3.52
N ALA A 25 5.01 0.84 4.36
CA ALA A 25 4.98 -0.47 5.01
C ALA A 25 3.71 -0.71 5.86
N LEU A 26 3.20 0.33 6.54
CA LEU A 26 1.92 0.26 7.25
C LEU A 26 0.73 0.09 6.29
N GLN A 27 0.74 0.77 5.15
CA GLN A 27 -0.29 0.61 4.12
C GLN A 27 -0.25 -0.79 3.51
N GLU A 28 0.93 -1.32 3.18
CA GLU A 28 1.11 -2.71 2.70
C GLU A 28 0.53 -3.73 3.68
N THR A 29 0.80 -3.55 4.98
CA THR A 29 0.24 -4.41 6.03
C THR A 29 -1.29 -4.37 6.02
N ALA A 30 -1.88 -3.18 5.92
CA ALA A 30 -3.33 -3.02 5.82
C ALA A 30 -3.91 -3.66 4.55
N LEU A 31 -3.25 -3.52 3.40
CA LEU A 31 -3.66 -4.15 2.14
C LEU A 31 -3.63 -5.68 2.24
N SER A 32 -2.63 -6.26 2.93
CA SER A 32 -2.57 -7.71 3.17
C SER A 32 -3.78 -8.23 3.96
N HIS A 33 -4.24 -7.48 4.98
CA HIS A 33 -5.43 -7.83 5.74
C HIS A 33 -6.70 -7.75 4.90
N ILE A 34 -6.80 -6.75 4.02
CA ILE A 34 -7.92 -6.65 3.07
C ILE A 34 -7.94 -7.86 2.15
N LEU A 35 -6.82 -8.21 1.53
CA LEU A 35 -6.72 -9.36 0.64
C LEU A 35 -7.06 -10.68 1.35
N ASN A 36 -6.59 -10.86 2.57
CA ASN A 36 -6.94 -12.04 3.38
C ASN A 36 -8.45 -12.11 3.67
N ALA A 37 -9.07 -10.99 4.08
CA ALA A 37 -10.51 -10.94 4.33
C ALA A 37 -11.33 -11.23 3.06
N GLU A 38 -10.88 -10.75 1.89
CA GLU A 38 -11.50 -11.09 0.60
C GLU A 38 -11.32 -12.58 0.24
N GLY A 39 -10.17 -13.18 0.59
CA GLY A 39 -9.95 -14.62 0.48
C GLY A 39 -10.89 -15.44 1.36
N GLU A 40 -11.01 -15.07 2.64
CA GLU A 40 -11.96 -15.70 3.60
C GLU A 40 -13.41 -15.58 3.12
N LYS A 41 -13.78 -14.45 2.50
CA LYS A 41 -15.11 -14.24 1.91
C LYS A 41 -15.43 -15.28 0.84
N ILE A 42 -14.51 -15.52 -0.11
CA ILE A 42 -14.69 -16.55 -1.15
C ILE A 42 -14.81 -17.94 -0.50
N GLN A 43 -13.89 -18.28 0.41
CA GLN A 43 -13.89 -19.59 1.07
C GLN A 43 -15.23 -19.86 1.78
N LYS A 44 -15.75 -18.86 2.50
CA LYS A 44 -17.02 -18.97 3.22
C LYS A 44 -18.21 -19.14 2.28
N MET A 45 -18.23 -18.43 1.14
CA MET A 45 -19.30 -18.54 0.17
C MET A 45 -19.29 -19.89 -0.55
N VAL A 46 -18.11 -20.41 -0.90
CA VAL A 46 -17.98 -21.74 -1.54
C VAL A 46 -18.32 -22.88 -0.57
N ALA A 47 -18.08 -22.71 0.73
CA ALA A 47 -18.44 -23.70 1.76
C ALA A 47 -19.94 -23.71 2.13
N MET A 48 -20.72 -22.72 1.68
CA MET A 48 -22.14 -22.61 2.01
C MET A 48 -22.97 -23.64 1.24
N LYS A 49 -23.80 -24.42 1.96
CA LYS A 49 -24.77 -25.31 1.34
C LYS A 49 -25.88 -24.49 0.67
N ASP A 50 -26.33 -24.93 -0.49
CA ASP A 50 -27.44 -24.33 -1.23
C ASP A 50 -27.23 -22.87 -1.70
N VAL A 51 -25.98 -22.43 -1.84
CA VAL A 51 -25.68 -21.14 -2.49
C VAL A 51 -25.94 -21.23 -3.99
N SER A 52 -26.62 -20.22 -4.55
CA SER A 52 -26.88 -20.18 -5.99
C SER A 52 -25.63 -19.78 -6.78
N ALA A 53 -25.55 -20.21 -8.04
CA ALA A 53 -24.44 -19.85 -8.93
C ALA A 53 -24.35 -18.33 -9.15
N GLU A 54 -25.49 -17.64 -9.17
CA GLU A 54 -25.57 -16.19 -9.32
C GLU A 54 -24.93 -15.46 -8.12
N VAL A 55 -25.19 -15.96 -6.91
CA VAL A 55 -24.61 -15.40 -5.68
C VAL A 55 -23.09 -15.63 -5.63
N LEU A 56 -22.62 -16.82 -6.03
CA LEU A 56 -21.18 -17.10 -6.13
C LEU A 56 -20.50 -16.20 -7.17
N LEU A 57 -21.11 -16.03 -8.34
CA LEU A 57 -20.57 -15.17 -9.39
C LEU A 57 -20.54 -13.70 -8.94
N ALA A 58 -21.59 -13.22 -8.26
CA ALA A 58 -21.63 -11.87 -7.69
C ALA A 58 -20.54 -11.67 -6.63
N THR A 59 -20.33 -12.66 -5.76
CA THR A 59 -19.25 -12.65 -4.76
C THR A 59 -17.89 -12.55 -5.44
N ASN A 60 -17.64 -13.40 -6.45
CA ASN A 60 -16.37 -13.40 -7.18
C ASN A 60 -16.09 -12.04 -7.84
N LYS A 61 -17.09 -11.45 -8.52
CA LYS A 61 -16.96 -10.11 -9.12
C LYS A 61 -16.68 -9.03 -8.09
N SER A 62 -17.28 -9.12 -6.90
CA SER A 62 -17.00 -8.20 -5.81
C SER A 62 -15.55 -8.32 -5.32
N VAL A 63 -15.04 -9.55 -5.16
CA VAL A 63 -13.66 -9.78 -4.74
C VAL A 63 -12.67 -9.32 -5.82
N GLU A 64 -12.94 -9.64 -7.09
CA GLU A 64 -12.13 -9.18 -8.23
C GLU A 64 -12.02 -7.65 -8.27
N SER A 65 -13.12 -6.94 -8.02
CA SER A 65 -13.13 -5.48 -7.92
C SER A 65 -12.22 -4.97 -6.80
N MET A 66 -12.26 -5.61 -5.62
CA MET A 66 -11.40 -5.26 -4.50
C MET A 66 -9.92 -5.54 -4.78
N VAL A 67 -9.60 -6.69 -5.38
CA VAL A 67 -8.22 -7.03 -5.80
C VAL A 67 -7.70 -6.00 -6.79
N ASN A 68 -8.51 -5.62 -7.79
CA ASN A 68 -8.16 -4.58 -8.75
C ASN A 68 -7.92 -3.21 -8.08
N ALA A 69 -8.70 -2.85 -7.06
CA ALA A 69 -8.49 -1.63 -6.29
C ALA A 69 -7.18 -1.68 -5.47
N VAL A 70 -6.89 -2.82 -4.83
CA VAL A 70 -5.63 -3.05 -4.10
C VAL A 70 -4.43 -2.95 -5.04
N SER A 71 -4.47 -3.59 -6.23
CA SER A 71 -3.39 -3.49 -7.21
C SER A 71 -3.14 -2.06 -7.71
N ARG A 72 -4.19 -1.22 -7.79
CA ARG A 72 -4.03 0.20 -8.13
C ARG A 72 -3.35 0.97 -7.00
N LEU A 73 -3.68 0.68 -5.75
CA LEU A 73 -3.01 1.27 -4.59
C LEU A 73 -1.54 0.83 -4.52
N GLU A 74 -1.24 -0.45 -4.78
CA GLU A 74 0.13 -0.97 -4.85
C GLU A 74 1.01 -0.16 -5.81
N MET A 75 0.51 0.12 -7.02
CA MET A 75 1.23 0.95 -7.98
C MET A 75 1.51 2.37 -7.47
N ILE A 76 0.57 2.95 -6.70
CA ILE A 76 0.75 4.28 -6.09
C ILE A 76 1.79 4.21 -4.97
N LEU A 77 1.76 3.17 -4.13
CA LEU A 77 2.73 2.98 -3.05
C LEU A 77 4.15 2.79 -3.61
N HIS A 78 4.29 1.95 -4.63
CA HIS A 78 5.54 1.80 -5.37
C HIS A 78 6.02 3.15 -5.95
N SER A 79 5.11 3.92 -6.56
CA SER A 79 5.45 5.24 -7.12
C SER A 79 5.91 6.23 -6.04
N LYS A 80 5.37 6.19 -4.82
CA LYS A 80 5.84 7.00 -3.69
C LYS A 80 7.29 6.69 -3.33
N LEU A 81 7.66 5.42 -3.31
CA LEU A 81 9.03 4.99 -3.01
C LEU A 81 10.01 5.36 -4.13
N ALA A 82 9.57 5.31 -5.38
CA ALA A 82 10.40 5.65 -6.55
C ALA A 82 10.88 7.11 -6.54
N ILE A 83 10.18 8.04 -5.87
CA ILE A 83 10.54 9.47 -5.79
C ILE A 83 11.95 9.68 -5.21
N PHE A 84 12.42 8.77 -4.37
CA PHE A 84 13.70 8.91 -3.67
C PHE A 84 14.65 7.73 -3.92
N GLN A 85 14.43 6.92 -4.96
CA GLN A 85 15.27 5.78 -5.30
C GLN A 85 16.76 6.15 -5.44
N ASP A 86 17.06 7.28 -6.07
CA ASP A 86 18.43 7.79 -6.25
C ASP A 86 19.10 8.29 -4.94
N CYS A 87 18.35 8.32 -3.84
CA CYS A 87 18.76 8.88 -2.56
C CYS A 87 18.78 7.85 -1.42
N LEU A 88 18.47 6.58 -1.70
CA LEU A 88 18.45 5.51 -0.70
C LEU A 88 19.83 4.95 -0.35
N CYS A 89 20.85 5.32 -1.13
CA CYS A 89 22.24 4.94 -0.87
C CYS A 89 23.04 6.18 -0.51
N GLU A 90 23.49 6.29 0.74
CA GLU A 90 24.77 6.95 0.97
C GLU A 90 25.79 6.12 0.19
N LYS A 91 26.48 6.74 -0.78
CA LYS A 91 27.71 6.13 -1.26
C LYS A 91 28.59 5.99 -0.03
N VAL A 92 28.77 4.76 0.43
CA VAL A 92 29.84 4.46 1.38
C VAL A 92 31.11 4.65 0.58
N ASP A 93 31.59 5.89 0.52
CA ASP A 93 32.96 6.20 0.16
C ASP A 93 33.80 5.62 1.30
N LYS A 94 34.02 4.30 1.24
CA LYS A 94 34.92 3.61 2.14
C LYS A 94 36.30 4.21 1.86
N PRO A 95 36.97 4.87 2.83
CA PRO A 95 38.36 5.20 2.63
C PRO A 95 39.10 3.87 2.40
N MET A 96 39.83 3.83 1.29
CA MET A 96 40.77 2.77 0.98
C MET A 96 41.97 2.98 1.91
N GLU A 97 41.95 2.34 3.08
CA GLU A 97 43.14 2.03 3.89
C GLU A 97 43.43 0.54 3.82
#